data_AF-A0A6P2E093-F1
#
_entry.id   AF-A0A6P2E093-F1
#
_cell.length_a   1.000
_cell.length_b   1.000
_cell.length_c   1.000
_cell.angle_alpha   90.00
_cell.angle_beta   90.00
_cell.angle_gamma   90.00
#
_symmetry.space_group_name_H-M   'P 1'
#
loop_
_entity.id
_entity.type
_entity.pdbx_description
1 polymer ?
#
loop_
_entity_poly.entity_id
_entity_poly.type
_entity_poly.pdbx_seq_one_letter_code
_entity_poly.pdbx_strand_id
1 'polypeptide(L)'
;MASMRQQGSSMRATARMLGRSASTISQELERNTLAELPYASHSAQVSSKGRRQAARPLRKLDMQGVGWGVVLTLLDWRWSPQQIAGTLKRVFPNEPERHVFHETICTAIYAQPRGELRRQLIACLRRGRSTRMPRTRGDDRRGQIPEMASIHVRPLEVDDRVMPGHWEGDFIKGAGNQSSVGVLVERTSRLVLLARMDDATAASALAGFSAKLNSIAEPLRQSLTYDQGKELTRHKELTAQTGVKIYFCDPHSPWQRGTARTPTGCCASTCPRAPT
;
A
#
# COMPACT_ATOMS: atom_id res chain seq x y z
N MET A 1 -25.22 5.60 34.43
CA MET A 1 -26.61 5.97 34.08
C MET A 1 -27.66 5.22 34.89
N ALA A 2 -27.73 3.88 34.85
CA ALA A 2 -28.79 3.12 35.56
C ALA A 2 -28.86 3.41 37.07
N SER A 3 -27.72 3.36 37.77
CA SER A 3 -27.62 3.71 39.20
C SER A 3 -28.02 5.16 39.50
N MET A 4 -27.64 6.12 38.64
CA MET A 4 -28.01 7.54 38.82
C MET A 4 -29.51 7.79 38.66
N ARG A 5 -30.18 7.00 37.80
CA ARG A 5 -31.64 7.06 37.61
C ARG A 5 -32.38 6.48 38.81
N GLN A 6 -31.87 5.40 39.41
CA GLN A 6 -32.40 4.85 40.66
C GLN A 6 -32.23 5.83 41.84
N GLN A 7 -31.16 6.63 41.83
CA GLN A 7 -30.93 7.72 42.79
C GLN A 7 -31.74 9.00 42.50
N GLY A 8 -32.66 8.98 41.52
CA GLY A 8 -33.51 10.14 41.19
C GLY A 8 -32.76 11.32 40.56
N SER A 9 -31.53 11.14 40.07
CA SER A 9 -30.73 12.23 39.48
C SER A 9 -31.36 12.74 38.19
N SER A 10 -31.43 14.07 38.03
CA SER A 10 -31.92 14.69 36.80
C SER A 10 -31.03 14.35 35.60
N MET A 11 -31.61 14.38 34.39
CA MET A 11 -30.87 14.14 33.14
C MET A 11 -29.70 15.12 32.97
N ARG A 12 -29.87 16.38 33.40
CA ARG A 12 -28.82 17.42 33.33
C ARG A 12 -27.68 17.18 34.33
N ALA A 13 -27.97 16.62 35.51
CA ALA A 13 -26.94 16.22 36.48
C ALA A 13 -26.16 15.00 35.97
N THR A 14 -26.88 14.02 35.41
CA THR A 14 -26.29 12.83 34.78
C THR A 14 -25.37 13.19 33.61
N ALA A 15 -25.79 14.13 32.77
CA ALA A 15 -25.01 14.64 31.65
C ALA A 15 -23.69 15.28 32.10
N ARG A 16 -23.73 16.15 33.11
CA ARG A 16 -22.53 16.79 33.68
C ARG A 16 -21.55 15.78 34.26
N MET A 17 -22.03 14.80 35.01
CA MET A 17 -21.18 13.79 35.64
C MET A 17 -20.50 12.86 34.62
N LEU A 18 -21.13 12.64 33.47
CA LEU A 18 -20.59 11.78 32.40
C LEU A 18 -19.84 12.56 31.31
N GLY A 19 -19.75 13.89 31.41
CA GLY A 19 -19.14 14.73 30.37
C GLY A 19 -19.85 14.64 29.02
N ARG A 20 -21.19 14.53 29.01
CA ARG A 20 -22.03 14.43 27.80
C ARG A 20 -23.09 15.53 27.78
N SER A 21 -23.73 15.76 26.64
CA SER A 21 -24.87 16.69 26.56
C SER A 21 -26.13 16.07 27.17
N ALA A 22 -27.02 16.91 27.69
CA ALA A 22 -28.33 16.46 28.19
C ALA A 22 -29.18 15.80 27.10
N SER A 23 -29.04 16.24 25.84
CA SER A 23 -29.70 15.63 24.68
C SER A 23 -29.23 14.20 24.42
N THR A 24 -27.94 13.90 24.57
CA THR A 24 -27.43 12.51 24.44
C THR A 24 -28.02 11.59 25.51
N ILE A 25 -28.15 12.07 26.76
CA ILE A 25 -28.76 11.30 27.85
C ILE A 25 -30.24 11.06 27.58
N SER A 26 -30.99 12.09 27.16
CA SER A 26 -32.41 11.97 26.81
C SER A 26 -32.62 10.93 25.70
N GLN A 27 -31.88 11.04 24.60
CA GLN A 27 -31.99 10.12 23.47
C GLN A 27 -31.61 8.69 23.83
N GLU A 28 -30.61 8.49 24.69
CA GLU A 28 -30.22 7.15 25.14
C GLU A 28 -31.29 6.51 26.03
N LEU A 29 -31.94 7.29 26.90
CA LEU A 29 -33.03 6.80 27.74
C LEU A 29 -34.27 6.50 26.89
N GLU A 30 -34.63 7.36 25.96
CA GLU A 30 -35.76 7.16 25.05
C GLU A 30 -35.59 5.91 24.17
N ARG A 31 -34.37 5.71 23.63
CA ARG A 31 -34.08 4.57 22.72
C ARG A 31 -33.93 3.22 23.41
N ASN A 32 -33.71 3.18 24.73
CA ASN A 32 -33.34 1.95 25.44
C ASN A 32 -34.15 1.69 26.73
N THR A 33 -35.11 2.54 27.07
CA THR A 33 -36.10 2.24 28.12
C THR A 33 -37.31 1.61 27.45
N LEU A 34 -37.65 0.38 27.81
CA LEU A 34 -38.91 -0.26 27.38
C LEU A 34 -40.04 0.27 28.26
N ALA A 35 -41.25 0.42 27.71
CA ALA A 35 -42.37 1.11 28.37
C ALA A 35 -42.71 0.57 29.78
N GLU A 36 -42.43 -0.71 30.04
CA GLU A 36 -42.78 -1.38 31.30
C GLU A 36 -41.58 -1.74 32.19
N LEU A 37 -40.34 -1.41 31.78
CA LEU A 37 -39.14 -1.81 32.53
C LEU A 37 -38.22 -0.63 32.87
N PRO A 38 -37.61 -0.61 34.07
CA PRO A 38 -36.61 0.37 34.41
C PRO A 38 -35.39 0.23 33.50
N TYR A 39 -34.74 1.37 33.20
CA TYR A 39 -33.54 1.38 32.37
C TYR A 39 -32.42 0.54 32.98
N ALA A 40 -31.96 -0.46 32.23
CA ALA A 40 -30.83 -1.29 32.59
C ALA A 40 -29.66 -1.05 31.61
N SER A 41 -28.47 -0.83 32.16
CA SER A 41 -27.27 -0.52 31.36
C SER A 41 -26.85 -1.69 30.46
N HIS A 42 -27.01 -2.93 30.94
CA HIS A 42 -26.62 -4.12 30.19
C HIS A 42 -27.51 -4.33 28.95
N SER A 43 -28.84 -4.24 29.09
CA SER A 43 -29.77 -4.38 27.97
C SER A 43 -29.60 -3.24 26.94
N ALA A 44 -29.42 -2.00 27.40
CA ALA A 44 -29.12 -0.87 26.54
C ALA A 44 -27.84 -1.10 25.70
N GLN A 45 -26.80 -1.66 26.33
CA GLN A 45 -25.55 -2.00 25.65
C GLN A 45 -25.73 -3.13 24.64
N VAL A 46 -26.52 -4.16 24.94
CA VAL A 46 -26.84 -5.25 24.00
C VAL A 46 -27.60 -4.71 22.78
N SER A 47 -28.64 -3.90 22.99
CA SER A 47 -29.42 -3.27 21.92
C SER A 47 -28.58 -2.33 21.06
N SER A 48 -27.69 -1.55 21.68
CA SER A 48 -26.74 -0.68 20.98
C SER A 48 -25.78 -1.50 20.09
N LYS A 49 -25.23 -2.61 20.61
CA LYS A 49 -24.39 -3.53 19.83
C LYS A 49 -25.17 -4.17 18.68
N GLY A 50 -26.41 -4.61 18.92
CA GLY A 50 -27.29 -5.19 17.91
C GLY A 50 -27.59 -4.22 16.77
N ARG A 51 -27.99 -2.99 17.08
CA ARG A 51 -28.19 -1.93 16.08
C ARG A 51 -26.92 -1.62 15.30
N ARG A 52 -25.77 -1.56 15.99
CA ARG A 52 -24.47 -1.34 15.33
C ARG A 52 -24.10 -2.48 14.40
N GLN A 53 -24.49 -3.73 14.70
CA GLN A 53 -24.27 -4.88 13.83
C GLN A 53 -25.23 -4.86 12.64
N ALA A 54 -26.51 -4.56 12.86
CA ALA A 54 -27.54 -4.47 11.82
C ALA A 54 -27.30 -3.31 10.83
N ALA A 55 -26.74 -2.20 11.31
CA ALA A 55 -26.37 -1.06 10.48
C ALA A 55 -25.07 -1.29 9.68
N ARG A 56 -24.40 -2.44 9.82
CA ARG A 56 -23.21 -2.73 9.00
C ARG A 56 -23.65 -3.06 7.58
N PRO A 57 -23.08 -2.41 6.57
CA PRO A 57 -23.33 -2.81 5.19
C PRO A 57 -22.94 -4.28 4.99
N LEU A 58 -23.72 -4.98 4.16
CA LEU A 58 -23.43 -6.35 3.75
C LEU A 58 -21.99 -6.43 3.22
N ARG A 59 -21.30 -7.54 3.53
CA ARG A 59 -19.94 -7.75 3.02
C ARG A 59 -20.01 -7.91 1.51
N LYS A 60 -19.41 -6.97 0.77
CA LYS A 60 -19.31 -7.04 -0.71
C LYS A 60 -18.55 -8.27 -1.23
N LEU A 61 -17.77 -8.92 -0.36
CA LEU A 61 -17.03 -10.12 -0.70
C LEU A 61 -17.43 -11.22 0.27
N ASP A 62 -18.29 -12.11 -0.22
CA ASP A 62 -18.60 -13.37 0.44
C ASP A 62 -17.53 -14.41 0.07
N MET A 63 -16.99 -15.10 1.07
CA MET A 63 -15.95 -16.12 0.89
C MET A 63 -16.47 -17.38 0.20
N GLN A 64 -17.79 -17.58 0.18
CA GLN A 64 -18.44 -18.70 -0.52
C GLN A 64 -19.06 -18.28 -1.86
N GLY A 65 -19.02 -16.97 -2.18
CA GLY A 65 -19.60 -16.43 -3.40
C GLY A 65 -18.69 -16.54 -4.63
N VAL A 66 -19.30 -16.47 -5.81
CA VAL A 66 -18.61 -16.48 -7.12
C VAL A 66 -17.52 -15.40 -7.22
N GLY A 67 -17.74 -14.24 -6.57
CA GLY A 67 -16.77 -13.16 -6.52
C GLY A 67 -15.45 -13.53 -5.82
N TRP A 68 -15.48 -14.41 -4.81
CA TRP A 68 -14.25 -14.89 -4.17
C TRP A 68 -13.50 -15.89 -5.06
N GLY A 69 -14.21 -16.76 -5.78
CA GLY A 69 -13.61 -17.67 -6.75
C GLY A 69 -12.78 -16.94 -7.81
N VAL A 70 -13.31 -15.86 -8.38
CA VAL A 70 -12.58 -15.01 -9.34
C VAL A 70 -11.33 -14.39 -8.69
N VAL A 71 -11.45 -13.89 -7.44
CA VAL A 71 -10.33 -13.34 -6.70
C VAL A 71 -9.25 -14.40 -6.45
N LEU A 72 -9.63 -15.64 -6.11
CA LEU A 72 -8.70 -16.75 -5.91
C LEU A 72 -7.93 -17.08 -7.19
N THR A 73 -8.62 -17.20 -8.33
CA THR A 73 -7.97 -17.46 -9.63
C THR A 73 -6.97 -16.36 -9.99
N LEU A 74 -7.34 -15.10 -9.79
CA LEU A 74 -6.43 -13.98 -10.08
C LEU A 74 -5.23 -13.93 -9.11
N LEU A 75 -5.44 -14.29 -7.84
CA LEU A 75 -4.34 -14.43 -6.87
C LEU A 75 -3.39 -15.56 -7.25
N ASP A 76 -3.91 -16.69 -7.74
CA ASP A 76 -3.11 -17.81 -8.24
C ASP A 76 -2.22 -17.37 -9.42
N TRP A 77 -2.77 -16.56 -10.31
CA TRP A 77 -2.03 -15.89 -11.39
C TRP A 77 -1.08 -14.76 -10.92
N ARG A 78 -0.84 -14.64 -9.61
CA ARG A 78 0.05 -13.64 -8.98
C ARG A 78 -0.39 -12.18 -9.14
N TRP A 79 -1.68 -11.92 -9.37
CA TRP A 79 -2.20 -10.56 -9.40
C TRP A 79 -2.24 -9.98 -7.99
N SER A 80 -1.85 -8.70 -7.86
CA SER A 80 -1.99 -7.99 -6.59
C SER A 80 -3.45 -7.63 -6.31
N PRO A 81 -3.87 -7.52 -5.03
CA PRO A 81 -5.21 -7.05 -4.68
C PRO A 81 -5.62 -5.74 -5.36
N GLN A 82 -4.67 -4.83 -5.59
CA GLN A 82 -4.89 -3.58 -6.32
C GLN A 82 -5.20 -3.81 -7.80
N GLN A 83 -4.45 -4.69 -8.47
CA GLN A 83 -4.71 -5.05 -9.86
C GLN A 83 -6.05 -5.76 -9.99
N ILE A 84 -6.36 -6.69 -9.08
CA ILE A 84 -7.65 -7.40 -9.06
C ILE A 84 -8.80 -6.42 -8.96
N ALA A 85 -8.77 -5.51 -7.97
CA ALA A 85 -9.79 -4.48 -7.81
C ALA A 85 -9.96 -3.61 -9.07
N GLY A 86 -8.84 -3.18 -9.66
CA GLY A 86 -8.84 -2.37 -10.89
C GLY A 86 -9.31 -3.13 -12.13
N THR A 87 -9.10 -4.44 -12.20
CA THR A 87 -9.60 -5.30 -13.28
C THR A 87 -11.08 -5.57 -13.15
N LEU A 88 -11.56 -5.91 -11.95
CA LEU A 88 -12.99 -6.10 -11.70
C LEU A 88 -13.81 -4.87 -12.08
N LYS A 89 -13.30 -3.67 -11.77
CA LYS A 89 -13.95 -2.41 -12.18
C LYS A 89 -14.00 -2.21 -13.70
N ARG A 90 -12.97 -2.66 -14.43
CA ARG A 90 -12.89 -2.53 -15.90
C ARG A 90 -13.71 -3.57 -16.64
N VAL A 91 -13.74 -4.81 -16.14
CA VAL A 91 -14.48 -5.91 -16.76
C VAL A 91 -15.99 -5.77 -16.52
N PHE A 92 -16.38 -5.26 -15.35
CA PHE A 92 -17.79 -5.15 -14.95
C PHE A 92 -18.21 -3.70 -14.68
N PRO A 93 -18.08 -2.74 -15.61
CA PRO A 93 -18.28 -1.32 -15.32
C PRO A 93 -19.68 -0.99 -14.76
N ASN A 94 -20.70 -1.73 -15.18
CA ASN A 94 -22.11 -1.50 -14.81
C ASN A 94 -22.60 -2.35 -13.63
N GLU A 95 -21.74 -3.18 -13.02
CA GLU A 95 -22.12 -4.07 -11.91
C GLU A 95 -21.34 -3.72 -10.63
N PRO A 96 -21.75 -2.66 -9.90
CA PRO A 96 -21.02 -2.18 -8.72
C PRO A 96 -20.96 -3.18 -7.56
N GLU A 97 -21.84 -4.19 -7.57
CA GLU A 97 -21.83 -5.29 -6.61
C GLU A 97 -20.61 -6.20 -6.78
N ARG A 98 -20.06 -6.30 -8.01
CA ARG A 98 -18.82 -7.04 -8.30
C ARG A 98 -17.56 -6.22 -8.04
N HIS A 99 -17.70 -4.93 -7.73
CA HIS A 99 -16.55 -4.07 -7.46
C HIS A 99 -16.08 -4.25 -6.03
N VAL A 100 -14.89 -4.83 -5.88
CA VAL A 100 -14.28 -5.10 -4.58
C VAL A 100 -13.06 -4.20 -4.43
N PHE A 101 -12.98 -3.48 -3.31
CA PHE A 101 -11.81 -2.68 -3.00
C PHE A 101 -10.64 -3.57 -2.54
N HIS A 102 -9.41 -3.16 -2.85
CA HIS A 102 -8.23 -3.98 -2.56
C HIS A 102 -8.03 -4.25 -1.06
N GLU A 103 -8.43 -3.33 -0.17
CA GLU A 103 -8.41 -3.59 1.27
C GLU A 103 -9.44 -4.63 1.71
N THR A 104 -10.58 -4.74 1.03
CA THR A 104 -11.57 -5.80 1.27
C THR A 104 -10.97 -7.17 0.97
N ILE A 105 -10.25 -7.30 -0.15
CA ILE A 105 -9.52 -8.52 -0.51
C ILE A 105 -8.46 -8.83 0.55
N CYS A 106 -7.64 -7.85 0.94
CA CYS A 106 -6.63 -8.03 1.98
C CYS A 106 -7.26 -8.50 3.30
N THR A 107 -8.34 -7.83 3.73
CA THR A 107 -9.05 -8.15 4.98
C THR A 107 -9.62 -9.56 4.94
N ALA A 108 -10.20 -9.97 3.80
CA ALA A 108 -10.70 -11.33 3.62
C ALA A 108 -9.59 -12.38 3.74
N ILE A 109 -8.41 -12.14 3.14
CA ILE A 109 -7.25 -13.04 3.26
C ILE A 109 -6.79 -13.15 4.72
N TYR A 110 -6.67 -12.03 5.44
CA TYR A 110 -6.21 -12.04 6.83
C TYR A 110 -7.25 -12.56 7.83
N ALA A 111 -8.54 -12.49 7.49
CA ALA A 111 -9.65 -13.02 8.29
C ALA A 111 -9.76 -14.56 8.21
N GLN A 112 -9.05 -15.21 7.27
CA GLN A 112 -9.04 -16.67 7.18
C GLN A 112 -8.46 -17.31 8.46
N PRO A 113 -9.02 -18.46 8.91
CA PRO A 113 -8.44 -19.25 9.98
C PRO A 113 -6.96 -19.56 9.70
N ARG A 114 -6.16 -19.73 10.76
CA ARG A 114 -4.78 -20.17 10.59
C ARG A 114 -4.78 -21.59 10.01
N GLY A 115 -4.23 -21.74 8.81
CA GLY A 115 -4.22 -23.01 8.08
C GLY A 115 -3.50 -22.91 6.74
N GLU A 116 -3.48 -24.03 5.99
CA GLU A 116 -2.78 -24.15 4.71
C GLU A 116 -3.29 -23.15 3.67
N LEU A 117 -4.61 -22.97 3.58
CA LEU A 117 -5.24 -22.02 2.68
C LEU A 117 -4.75 -20.59 2.91
N ARG A 118 -4.65 -20.16 4.18
CA ARG A 118 -4.11 -18.84 4.50
C ARG A 118 -2.63 -18.72 4.10
N ARG A 119 -1.83 -19.76 4.28
CA ARG A 119 -0.42 -19.76 3.85
C ARG A 119 -0.30 -19.65 2.34
N GLN A 120 -1.10 -20.41 1.59
CA GLN A 120 -1.15 -20.34 0.11
C GLN A 120 -1.58 -18.96 -0.38
N LEU A 121 -2.64 -18.38 0.18
CA LEU A 121 -3.10 -17.04 -0.19
C LEU A 121 -2.09 -15.95 0.14
N ILE A 122 -1.40 -16.06 1.29
CA ILE A 122 -0.33 -15.14 1.65
C ILE A 122 0.85 -15.31 0.70
N ALA A 123 1.18 -16.53 0.26
CA ALA A 123 2.23 -16.78 -0.71
C ALA A 123 1.93 -16.15 -2.08
N CYS A 124 0.66 -16.02 -2.47
CA CYS A 124 0.23 -15.28 -3.66
C CYS A 124 0.42 -13.75 -3.53
N LEU A 125 0.44 -13.21 -2.31
CA LEU A 125 0.68 -11.79 -2.11
C LEU A 125 2.16 -11.44 -2.33
N ARG A 126 2.41 -10.36 -3.08
CA ARG A 126 3.77 -9.89 -3.41
C ARG A 126 4.73 -9.69 -2.22
N ARG A 127 4.19 -9.41 -1.03
CA ARG A 127 4.99 -9.25 0.19
C ARG A 127 5.10 -10.52 1.04
N GLY A 128 4.23 -11.51 0.83
CA GLY A 128 4.29 -12.82 1.49
C GLY A 128 4.27 -12.81 3.02
N ARG A 129 3.87 -11.71 3.66
CA ARG A 129 4.02 -11.56 5.12
C ARG A 129 2.83 -12.16 5.86
N SER A 130 3.14 -12.95 6.88
CA SER A 130 2.16 -13.49 7.83
C SER A 130 1.45 -12.41 8.65
N THR A 131 2.10 -11.24 8.82
CA THR A 131 1.64 -10.09 9.61
C THR A 131 1.74 -8.77 8.84
N ARG A 132 0.81 -7.85 9.10
CA ARG A 132 0.82 -6.49 8.55
C ARG A 132 1.93 -5.68 9.22
N MET A 133 2.75 -4.96 8.44
CA MET A 133 3.83 -4.15 9.02
C MET A 133 3.28 -3.03 9.92
N PRO A 134 3.94 -2.76 11.07
CA PRO A 134 3.80 -1.49 11.78
C PRO A 134 4.15 -0.32 10.85
N ARG A 135 3.51 0.84 11.06
CA ARG A 135 3.69 2.03 10.20
C ARG A 135 5.03 2.73 10.42
N THR A 136 5.72 2.46 11.52
CA THR A 136 7.00 3.07 11.89
C THR A 136 8.16 2.17 11.51
N ARG A 137 9.08 2.69 10.70
CA ARG A 137 10.45 2.19 10.57
C ARG A 137 11.34 3.11 11.40
N GLY A 138 12.30 2.54 12.12
CA GLY A 138 13.31 3.32 12.84
C GLY A 138 14.23 4.07 11.89
N ASP A 139 15.01 5.00 12.43
CA ASP A 139 15.93 5.83 11.66
C ASP A 139 16.95 5.02 10.88
N ASP A 140 17.10 5.39 9.61
CA ASP A 140 18.06 4.78 8.70
C ASP A 140 19.49 5.25 9.03
N ARG A 141 20.31 4.36 9.59
CA ARG A 141 21.72 4.63 9.96
C ARG A 141 22.69 4.46 8.78
N ARG A 142 22.19 4.45 7.54
CA ARG A 142 23.00 4.21 6.34
C ARG A 142 23.57 5.55 5.88
N GLY A 143 24.89 5.67 5.87
CA GLY A 143 25.61 6.89 5.49
C GLY A 143 25.11 7.55 4.20
N GLN A 144 25.23 8.87 4.15
CA GLN A 144 24.70 9.72 3.08
C GLN A 144 25.47 9.55 1.76
N ILE A 145 24.76 9.61 0.64
CA ILE A 145 25.38 9.70 -0.69
C ILE A 145 26.00 11.11 -0.81
N PRO A 146 27.27 11.24 -1.24
CA PRO A 146 27.88 12.54 -1.43
C PRO A 146 27.23 13.30 -2.59
N GLU A 147 27.06 14.62 -2.44
CA GLU A 147 26.68 15.55 -3.52
C GLU A 147 25.37 15.21 -4.26
N MET A 148 24.35 14.78 -3.50
CA MET A 148 23.02 14.51 -4.06
C MET A 148 22.30 15.78 -4.55
N ALA A 149 21.76 15.73 -5.76
CA ALA A 149 20.76 16.68 -6.21
C ALA A 149 19.38 16.31 -5.61
N SER A 150 18.80 17.21 -4.83
CA SER A 150 17.49 17.00 -4.21
C SER A 150 16.37 16.97 -5.26
N ILE A 151 15.35 16.16 -5.00
CA ILE A 151 14.11 16.13 -5.80
C ILE A 151 13.42 17.49 -5.91
N HIS A 152 13.60 18.39 -4.95
CA HIS A 152 12.99 19.73 -4.96
C HIS A 152 13.58 20.68 -6.01
N VAL A 153 14.78 20.37 -6.53
CA VAL A 153 15.44 21.16 -7.59
C VAL A 153 15.04 20.66 -8.99
N ARG A 154 14.27 19.57 -9.06
CA ARG A 154 13.82 19.00 -10.33
C ARG A 154 12.83 19.96 -11.02
N PRO A 155 12.86 20.09 -12.36
CA PRO A 155 11.88 20.87 -13.10
C PRO A 155 10.44 20.42 -12.81
N LEU A 156 9.53 21.38 -12.68
CA LEU A 156 8.11 21.14 -12.38
C LEU A 156 7.42 20.29 -13.47
N GLU A 157 7.87 20.42 -14.71
CA GLU A 157 7.39 19.66 -15.88
C GLU A 157 7.43 18.13 -15.69
N VAL A 158 8.34 17.64 -14.82
CA VAL A 158 8.46 16.22 -14.51
C VAL A 158 7.28 15.70 -13.68
N ASP A 159 6.63 16.56 -12.90
CA ASP A 159 5.51 16.17 -12.06
C ASP A 159 4.20 16.00 -12.81
N ASP A 160 4.02 16.76 -13.89
CA ASP A 160 2.79 16.70 -14.70
C ASP A 160 2.74 15.48 -15.62
N ARG A 161 3.85 14.75 -15.80
CA ARG A 161 3.94 13.53 -16.63
C ARG A 161 3.46 13.74 -18.07
N VAL A 162 3.67 14.94 -18.58
CA VAL A 162 3.22 15.34 -19.93
C VAL A 162 4.24 14.91 -20.98
N MET A 163 5.52 14.97 -20.65
CA MET A 163 6.61 14.64 -21.57
C MET A 163 7.23 13.28 -21.25
N PRO A 164 7.51 12.43 -22.25
CA PRO A 164 8.22 11.19 -22.03
C PRO A 164 9.71 11.45 -21.79
N GLY A 165 10.36 10.54 -21.08
CA GLY A 165 11.80 10.57 -20.83
C GLY A 165 12.20 10.91 -19.41
N HIS A 166 11.22 10.95 -18.51
CA HIS A 166 11.44 11.05 -17.08
C HIS A 166 11.23 9.67 -16.43
N TRP A 167 12.28 9.15 -15.81
CA TRP A 167 12.35 7.79 -15.29
C TRP A 167 12.31 7.79 -13.77
N GLU A 168 11.72 6.75 -13.20
CA GLU A 168 11.83 6.38 -11.79
C GLU A 168 12.58 5.06 -11.69
N GLY A 169 13.62 5.03 -10.85
CA GLY A 169 14.44 3.83 -10.67
C GLY A 169 14.20 3.14 -9.33
N ASP A 170 14.32 1.82 -9.31
CA ASP A 170 14.27 0.99 -8.11
C ASP A 170 15.34 -0.10 -8.17
N PHE A 171 15.58 -0.73 -7.02
CA PHE A 171 16.56 -1.81 -6.91
C PHE A 171 15.96 -3.04 -6.22
N ILE A 172 16.18 -4.21 -6.82
CA ILE A 172 15.83 -5.49 -6.22
C ILE A 172 17.11 -6.25 -5.95
N LYS A 173 17.41 -6.52 -4.67
CA LYS A 173 18.55 -7.36 -4.28
C LYS A 173 18.11 -8.82 -4.21
N GLY A 174 18.88 -9.69 -4.85
CA GLY A 174 18.75 -11.14 -4.74
C GLY A 174 19.24 -11.67 -3.39
N ALA A 175 19.07 -12.97 -3.17
CA ALA A 175 19.55 -13.63 -1.96
C ALA A 175 21.07 -13.44 -1.79
N GLY A 176 21.52 -13.12 -0.58
CA GLY A 176 22.93 -12.93 -0.27
C GLY A 176 23.64 -11.80 -1.04
N ASN A 177 22.89 -10.88 -1.70
CA ASN A 177 23.44 -9.88 -2.63
C ASN A 177 24.19 -10.45 -3.85
N GLN A 178 23.98 -11.75 -4.17
CA GLN A 178 24.63 -12.47 -5.27
C GLN A 178 23.99 -12.24 -6.64
N SER A 179 22.99 -11.36 -6.70
CA SER A 179 22.38 -10.88 -7.93
C SER A 179 21.54 -9.66 -7.60
N SER A 180 21.24 -8.86 -8.61
CA SER A 180 20.27 -7.80 -8.46
C SER A 180 19.59 -7.47 -9.79
N VAL A 181 18.46 -6.78 -9.67
CA VAL A 181 17.72 -6.24 -10.81
C VAL A 181 17.43 -4.78 -10.56
N GLY A 182 17.98 -3.92 -11.42
CA GLY A 182 17.57 -2.53 -11.52
C GLY A 182 16.26 -2.43 -12.29
N VAL A 183 15.29 -1.69 -11.76
CA VAL A 183 13.99 -1.47 -12.42
C VAL A 183 13.90 0.01 -12.78
N LEU A 184 13.76 0.33 -14.06
CA LEU A 184 13.55 1.68 -14.55
C LEU A 184 12.14 1.78 -15.13
N VAL A 185 11.38 2.76 -14.69
CA VAL A 185 9.99 2.97 -15.14
C VAL A 185 9.81 4.38 -15.65
N GLU A 186 9.39 4.50 -16.91
CA GLU A 186 9.12 5.79 -17.53
C GLU A 186 7.78 6.35 -17.01
N ARG A 187 7.74 7.63 -16.63
CA ARG A 187 6.61 8.24 -15.90
C ARG A 187 5.39 8.54 -16.76
N THR A 188 5.51 8.57 -18.08
CA THR A 188 4.42 8.93 -19.00
C THR A 188 3.81 7.67 -19.62
N SER A 189 4.58 6.95 -20.42
CA SER A 189 4.27 5.68 -21.09
C SER A 189 4.20 4.46 -20.17
N ARG A 190 4.76 4.51 -18.95
CA ARG A 190 4.90 3.36 -18.03
C ARG A 190 5.77 2.23 -18.57
N LEU A 191 6.61 2.48 -19.57
CA LEU A 191 7.58 1.52 -20.05
C LEU A 191 8.50 1.07 -18.91
N VAL A 192 8.68 -0.25 -18.75
CA VAL A 192 9.53 -0.84 -17.72
C VAL A 192 10.75 -1.48 -18.37
N LEU A 193 11.94 -1.04 -17.94
CA LEU A 193 13.21 -1.65 -18.32
C LEU A 193 13.82 -2.35 -17.12
N LEU A 194 14.29 -3.58 -17.34
CA LEU A 194 14.96 -4.39 -16.32
C LEU A 194 16.43 -4.55 -16.66
N ALA A 195 17.29 -4.18 -15.72
CA ALA A 195 18.74 -4.33 -15.78
C ALA A 195 19.15 -5.45 -14.83
N ARG A 196 19.42 -6.65 -15.37
CA ARG A 196 19.99 -7.75 -14.57
C ARG A 196 21.46 -7.48 -14.30
N MET A 197 21.88 -7.71 -13.06
CA MET A 197 23.24 -7.50 -12.58
C MET A 197 23.66 -8.69 -11.72
N ASP A 198 24.93 -9.06 -11.78
CA ASP A 198 25.45 -10.25 -11.08
C ASP A 198 25.77 -10.00 -9.61
N ASP A 199 25.82 -8.73 -9.19
CA ASP A 199 25.94 -8.37 -7.78
C ASP A 199 25.10 -7.12 -7.45
N ALA A 200 25.07 -6.73 -6.19
CA ALA A 200 24.40 -5.51 -5.71
C ALA A 200 25.37 -4.34 -5.48
N THR A 201 26.49 -4.27 -6.20
CA THR A 201 27.49 -3.21 -6.05
C THR A 201 27.14 -1.97 -6.86
N ALA A 202 27.71 -0.81 -6.48
CA ALA A 202 27.54 0.43 -7.23
C ALA A 202 28.18 0.38 -8.63
N ALA A 203 29.20 -0.47 -8.83
CA ALA A 203 29.84 -0.64 -10.13
C ALA A 203 28.92 -1.41 -11.10
N SER A 204 28.30 -2.49 -10.65
CA SER A 204 27.33 -3.24 -11.45
C SER A 204 26.06 -2.45 -11.71
N ALA A 205 25.61 -1.66 -10.72
CA ALA A 205 24.50 -0.72 -10.90
C ALA A 205 24.80 0.31 -11.98
N LEU A 206 25.98 0.93 -11.96
CA LEU A 206 26.44 1.85 -12.99
C LEU A 206 26.43 1.19 -14.37
N ALA A 207 27.08 0.04 -14.53
CA ALA A 207 27.16 -0.67 -15.81
C ALA A 207 25.78 -1.07 -16.35
N GLY A 208 24.93 -1.65 -15.50
CA GLY A 208 23.60 -2.12 -15.88
C GLY A 208 22.64 -0.98 -16.21
N PHE A 209 22.64 0.10 -15.43
CA PHE A 209 21.82 1.28 -15.73
C PHE A 209 22.32 2.03 -16.96
N SER A 210 23.63 2.23 -17.12
CA SER A 210 24.20 2.86 -18.32
C SER A 210 23.82 2.09 -19.59
N ALA A 211 23.97 0.76 -19.59
CA ALA A 211 23.62 -0.06 -20.75
C ALA A 211 22.14 0.08 -21.13
N LYS A 212 21.22 0.08 -20.15
CA LYS A 212 19.78 0.21 -20.43
C LYS A 212 19.38 1.63 -20.82
N LEU A 213 19.91 2.66 -20.17
CA LEU A 213 19.62 4.04 -20.52
C LEU A 213 20.20 4.42 -21.89
N ASN A 214 21.37 3.89 -22.25
CA ASN A 214 21.96 4.11 -23.57
C ASN A 214 21.27 3.33 -24.71
N SER A 215 20.46 2.33 -24.39
CA SER A 215 19.58 1.68 -25.39
C SER A 215 18.37 2.52 -25.79
N ILE A 216 18.15 3.64 -25.09
CA ILE A 216 17.04 4.57 -25.29
C ILE A 216 17.58 5.79 -26.03
N ALA A 217 16.78 6.31 -26.96
CA ALA A 217 17.14 7.54 -27.68
C ALA A 217 17.35 8.72 -26.70
N GLU A 218 18.33 9.57 -26.99
CA GLU A 218 18.71 10.69 -26.13
C GLU A 218 17.55 11.60 -25.68
N PRO A 219 16.60 11.98 -26.55
CA PRO A 219 15.47 12.82 -26.15
C PRO A 219 14.59 12.20 -25.06
N LEU A 220 14.62 10.87 -24.93
CA LEU A 220 13.81 10.08 -23.99
C LEU A 220 14.59 9.67 -22.73
N ARG A 221 15.77 10.24 -22.45
CA ARG A 221 16.56 9.99 -21.23
C ARG A 221 16.91 11.30 -20.50
N GLN A 222 15.88 12.09 -20.18
CA GLN A 222 16.02 13.43 -19.61
C GLN A 222 16.40 13.40 -18.12
N SER A 223 15.64 12.66 -17.30
CA SER A 223 15.88 12.61 -15.85
C SER A 223 15.58 11.26 -15.25
N LEU A 224 16.26 10.94 -14.14
CA LEU A 224 16.03 9.75 -13.33
C LEU A 224 15.80 10.17 -11.87
N THR A 225 14.67 9.79 -11.29
CA THR A 225 14.37 9.96 -9.86
C THR A 225 14.65 8.65 -9.12
N TYR A 226 15.43 8.70 -8.04
CA TYR A 226 15.84 7.52 -7.26
C TYR A 226 15.75 7.77 -5.75
N ASP A 227 15.77 6.70 -4.96
CA ASP A 227 15.96 6.81 -3.51
C ASP A 227 17.45 6.95 -3.13
N GLN A 228 17.74 7.09 -1.84
CA GLN A 228 19.11 7.29 -1.35
C GLN A 228 19.87 5.95 -1.19
N GLY A 229 19.65 5.00 -2.12
CA GLY A 229 20.30 3.71 -2.14
C GLY A 229 21.80 3.79 -2.50
N LYS A 230 22.64 3.03 -1.79
CA LYS A 230 24.11 3.02 -2.00
C LYS A 230 24.52 2.53 -3.38
N GLU A 231 23.69 1.76 -4.05
CA GLU A 231 23.85 1.36 -5.45
C GLU A 231 24.04 2.57 -6.39
N LEU A 232 23.51 3.75 -6.06
CA LEU A 232 23.66 4.98 -6.83
C LEU A 232 24.70 5.96 -6.27
N THR A 233 25.66 5.46 -5.48
CA THR A 233 26.79 6.30 -5.03
C THR A 233 27.58 6.88 -6.23
N ARG A 234 27.69 6.13 -7.34
CA ARG A 234 28.37 6.56 -8.58
C ARG A 234 27.45 7.29 -9.57
N HIS A 235 26.41 7.98 -9.08
CA HIS A 235 25.43 8.67 -9.94
C HIS A 235 26.05 9.72 -10.88
N LYS A 236 27.11 10.42 -10.47
CA LYS A 236 27.82 11.38 -11.35
C LYS A 236 28.37 10.73 -12.61
N GLU A 237 28.97 9.54 -12.47
CA GLU A 237 29.49 8.78 -13.60
C GLU A 237 28.35 8.30 -14.50
N LEU A 238 27.21 7.92 -13.91
CA LEU A 238 26.01 7.54 -14.67
C LEU A 238 25.50 8.72 -15.50
N THR A 239 25.42 9.92 -14.90
CA THR A 239 25.07 11.15 -15.62
C THR A 239 26.08 11.46 -16.72
N ALA A 240 27.38 11.31 -16.47
CA ALA A 240 28.40 11.54 -17.49
C ALA A 240 28.32 10.55 -18.68
N GLN A 241 27.98 9.29 -18.42
CA GLN A 241 27.88 8.26 -19.46
C GLN A 241 26.58 8.29 -20.26
N THR A 242 25.49 8.81 -19.68
CA THR A 242 24.14 8.71 -20.25
C THR A 242 23.48 10.06 -20.54
N GLY A 243 24.02 11.17 -20.01
CA GLY A 243 23.41 12.49 -20.09
C GLY A 243 22.18 12.68 -19.18
N VAL A 244 21.74 11.65 -18.45
CA VAL A 244 20.54 11.72 -17.62
C VAL A 244 20.77 12.55 -16.34
N LYS A 245 19.84 13.46 -16.03
CA LYS A 245 19.88 14.22 -14.77
C LYS A 245 19.29 13.39 -13.63
N ILE A 246 20.06 13.15 -12.58
CA ILE A 246 19.64 12.27 -11.46
C ILE A 246 19.18 13.13 -10.28
N TYR A 247 18.02 12.80 -9.72
CA TYR A 247 17.44 13.47 -8.55
C TYR A 247 17.10 12.45 -7.46
N PHE A 248 17.38 12.81 -6.21
CA PHE A 248 17.19 11.94 -5.05
C PHE A 248 15.97 12.34 -4.22
N CYS A 249 15.14 11.35 -3.90
CA CYS A 249 14.01 11.51 -2.98
C CYS A 249 14.49 11.86 -1.57
N ASP A 250 13.61 12.50 -0.81
CA ASP A 250 13.82 12.74 0.61
C ASP A 250 13.82 11.41 1.39
N PRO A 251 14.57 11.34 2.50
CA PRO A 251 14.50 10.18 3.40
C PRO A 251 13.06 9.92 3.83
N HIS A 252 12.69 8.64 3.95
CA HIS A 252 11.36 8.22 4.39
C HIS A 252 10.18 8.69 3.52
N SER A 253 10.43 9.13 2.28
CA SER A 253 9.41 9.64 1.37
C SER A 253 9.15 8.74 0.15
N PRO A 254 8.71 7.48 0.32
CA PRO A 254 8.52 6.54 -0.79
C PRO A 254 7.39 6.93 -1.77
N TRP A 255 6.56 7.93 -1.43
CA TRP A 255 5.51 8.45 -2.32
C TRP A 255 6.07 9.34 -3.45
N GLN A 256 7.25 9.93 -3.27
CA GLN A 256 7.94 10.73 -4.29
C GLN A 256 8.35 9.89 -5.52
N ARG A 257 8.37 8.55 -5.36
CA ARG A 257 8.62 7.54 -6.39
C ARG A 257 7.45 6.55 -6.51
N GLY A 258 6.24 7.10 -6.63
CA GLY A 258 5.02 6.30 -6.60
C GLY A 258 4.87 5.33 -7.77
N THR A 259 5.45 5.64 -8.94
CA THR A 259 5.26 4.87 -10.17
C THR A 259 6.02 3.56 -10.14
N ALA A 260 7.31 3.60 -9.80
CA ALA A 260 8.17 2.43 -9.87
C ALA A 260 7.80 1.33 -8.86
N ARG A 261 7.15 1.67 -7.74
CA ARG A 261 6.79 0.71 -6.68
C ARG A 261 5.96 -0.49 -7.15
N THR A 262 5.02 -0.28 -8.07
CA THR A 262 4.15 -1.36 -8.53
C THR A 262 4.89 -2.33 -9.47
N PRO A 263 5.57 -1.86 -10.54
CA PRO A 263 6.42 -2.71 -11.38
C PRO A 263 7.51 -3.44 -10.60
N THR A 264 8.25 -2.76 -9.70
CA THR A 264 9.27 -3.40 -8.87
C THR A 264 8.68 -4.56 -8.06
N GLY A 265 7.52 -4.33 -7.45
CA GLY A 265 6.82 -5.37 -6.70
C GLY A 265 6.37 -6.56 -7.58
N CYS A 266 6.00 -6.33 -8.84
CA CYS A 266 5.73 -7.41 -9.79
C CYS A 266 7.00 -8.24 -10.04
N CYS A 267 8.07 -7.56 -10.45
CA CYS A 267 9.35 -8.20 -10.79
C CYS A 267 9.91 -9.00 -9.61
N ALA A 268 9.88 -8.44 -8.40
CA ALA A 268 10.35 -9.13 -7.21
C ALA A 268 9.55 -10.41 -6.87
N SER A 269 8.30 -10.53 -7.35
CA SER A 269 7.45 -11.71 -7.12
C SER A 269 7.54 -12.76 -8.22
N THR A 270 7.93 -12.37 -9.44
CA THR A 270 8.04 -13.27 -10.59
C THR A 270 9.47 -13.72 -10.88
N CYS A 271 10.47 -12.92 -10.49
CA CYS A 271 11.87 -13.33 -10.63
C CYS A 271 12.16 -14.54 -9.73
N PRO A 272 12.75 -15.61 -10.26
CA PRO A 272 13.16 -16.75 -9.46
C PRO A 272 14.19 -16.28 -8.44
N ARG A 273 13.95 -16.59 -7.16
CA ARG A 273 15.00 -16.45 -6.14
C ARG A 273 15.95 -17.62 -6.34
N ALA A 274 17.26 -17.35 -6.33
CA ALA A 274 18.26 -18.41 -6.34
C ALA A 274 17.91 -19.43 -5.24
N PRO A 275 17.95 -20.74 -5.52
CA PRO A 275 17.84 -21.74 -4.47
C PRO A 275 18.94 -21.46 -3.44
N THR A 276 18.53 -21.29 -2.19
CA THR A 276 19.42 -21.21 -1.04
C THR A 276 20.24 -22.48 -0.89
#